data_AF-A0A8K0T2H5-F1
#
_entry.id   AF-A0A8K0T2H5-F1
#
_cell.length_a   1.000
_cell.length_b   1.000
_cell.length_c   1.000
_cell.angle_alpha   90.00
_cell.angle_beta   90.00
_cell.angle_gamma   90.00
#
_symmetry.space_group_name_H-M   'P 1'
#
loop_
_entity.id
_entity.type
_entity.pdbx_description
1 polymer ?
#
loop_
_entity_poly.entity_id
_entity_poly.type
_entity_poly.pdbx_seq_one_letter_code
_entity_poly.pdbx_strand_id
1 'polypeptide(L)'
;MLNLFSLAASVYPAAQIVFISSVGAVAGNSGGELGPTSESNIRTLDAAHANGYSQSKLLAELLCETASQLLEIPVVIARVGGVERPACAGDVWNRSEWLPSFVKSSFHLGCLPDSLGLRFSSVDWMPSDPIAEVIVDTAMADMPSTQASSNAAQEYNIAIFKLRNPSTTT
;
A
#
# COMPACT_ATOMS: atom_id res chain seq x y z
N MET A 1 -8.53 4.88 13.55
CA MET A 1 -8.72 3.54 12.95
C MET A 1 -9.81 2.75 13.66
N LEU A 2 -9.71 2.49 14.96
CA LEU A 2 -10.71 1.71 15.71
C LEU A 2 -12.15 2.24 15.60
N ASN A 3 -12.36 3.56 15.71
CA ASN A 3 -13.69 4.15 15.54
C ASN A 3 -14.28 3.93 14.14
N LEU A 4 -13.41 3.86 13.11
CA LEU A 4 -13.85 3.60 11.74
C LEU A 4 -14.29 2.13 11.57
N PHE A 5 -13.58 1.20 12.21
CA PHE A 5 -14.00 -0.21 12.28
C PHE A 5 -15.34 -0.36 13.00
N SER A 6 -15.52 0.31 14.15
CA SER A 6 -16.78 0.31 14.88
C SER A 6 -17.93 0.88 14.03
N LEU A 7 -17.67 1.94 13.27
CA LEU A 7 -18.66 2.54 12.39
C LEU A 7 -19.03 1.58 11.24
N ALA A 8 -18.05 1.00 10.56
CA ALA A 8 -18.30 0.04 9.49
C ALA A 8 -19.07 -1.19 9.98
N ALA A 9 -18.72 -1.70 11.16
CA ALA A 9 -19.43 -2.82 11.78
C ALA A 9 -20.88 -2.47 12.16
N SER A 10 -21.15 -1.23 12.61
CA SER A 10 -22.52 -0.81 12.95
C SER A 10 -23.47 -0.71 11.76
N VAL A 11 -22.93 -0.62 10.53
CA VAL A 11 -23.70 -0.52 9.29
C VAL A 11 -23.53 -1.74 8.39
N TYR A 12 -22.90 -2.81 8.87
CA TYR A 12 -22.68 -4.03 8.09
C TYR A 12 -24.02 -4.64 7.60
N PRO A 13 -24.11 -5.10 6.34
CA PRO A 13 -23.06 -5.25 5.32
C PRO A 13 -22.87 -4.06 4.38
N ALA A 14 -23.40 -2.88 4.69
CA ALA A 14 -23.45 -1.74 3.76
C ALA A 14 -22.14 -0.94 3.63
N ALA A 15 -21.07 -1.31 4.34
CA ALA A 15 -19.80 -0.59 4.29
C ALA A 15 -18.59 -1.52 4.21
N GLN A 16 -17.64 -1.10 3.38
CA GLN A 16 -16.34 -1.73 3.20
C GLN A 16 -15.24 -0.74 3.61
N ILE A 17 -14.13 -1.25 4.11
CA ILE A 17 -12.97 -0.43 4.46
C ILE A 17 -11.87 -0.66 3.45
N VAL A 18 -11.46 0.42 2.78
CA VAL A 18 -10.26 0.43 1.95
C VAL A 18 -9.15 1.16 2.69
N PHE A 19 -8.09 0.44 3.03
CA PHE A 19 -6.92 0.96 3.69
C PHE A 19 -5.77 1.13 2.69
N ILE A 20 -5.30 2.37 2.54
CA ILE A 20 -4.13 2.69 1.72
C ILE A 20 -2.87 2.48 2.57
N SER A 21 -2.19 1.38 2.31
CA SER A 21 -0.90 1.02 2.92
C SER A 21 0.28 1.39 2.01
N SER A 22 1.49 0.99 2.39
CA SER A 22 2.71 1.19 1.61
C SER A 22 3.45 -0.12 1.41
N VAL A 23 4.11 -0.27 0.27
CA VAL A 23 5.04 -1.39 0.04
C VAL A 23 6.17 -1.45 1.06
N GLY A 24 6.49 -0.33 1.73
CA GLY A 24 7.42 -0.28 2.85
C GLY A 24 7.01 -1.18 4.02
N ALA A 25 5.72 -1.46 4.20
CA ALA A 25 5.20 -2.35 5.25
C ALA A 25 5.71 -3.79 5.12
N VAL A 26 6.15 -4.21 3.92
CA VAL A 26 6.64 -5.56 3.63
C VAL A 26 8.07 -5.60 3.07
N ALA A 27 8.70 -4.44 2.91
CA ALA A 27 10.00 -4.30 2.27
C ALA A 27 11.20 -4.78 3.12
N GLY A 28 10.97 -5.12 4.40
CA GLY A 28 11.95 -5.76 5.28
C GLY A 28 12.05 -7.28 5.07
N ASN A 29 11.05 -7.91 4.45
CA ASN A 29 10.97 -9.37 4.27
C ASN A 29 11.78 -9.92 3.07
N SER A 30 12.87 -9.26 2.69
CA SER A 30 13.67 -9.56 1.49
C SER A 30 14.37 -10.93 1.53
N GLY A 31 14.32 -11.65 2.65
CA GLY A 31 14.95 -12.96 2.84
C GLY A 31 14.01 -14.11 3.26
N GLY A 32 12.69 -13.87 3.38
CA GLY A 32 11.71 -14.91 3.68
C GLY A 32 11.25 -15.65 2.42
N GLU A 33 10.70 -16.88 2.58
CA GLU A 33 10.20 -17.74 1.48
C GLU A 33 9.16 -17.06 0.56
N LEU A 34 8.55 -15.96 1.02
CA LEU A 34 7.49 -15.21 0.33
C LEU A 34 8.01 -14.05 -0.54
N GLY A 35 9.29 -13.68 -0.41
CA GLY A 35 9.89 -12.52 -1.09
C GLY A 35 9.22 -11.16 -0.76
N PRO A 36 9.77 -10.04 -1.27
CA PRO A 36 9.20 -8.70 -1.10
C PRO A 36 7.90 -8.47 -1.93
N THR A 37 7.33 -9.54 -2.47
CA THR A 37 6.30 -9.53 -3.52
C THR A 37 5.00 -10.22 -3.13
N SER A 38 4.91 -10.82 -1.95
CA SER A 38 3.70 -11.53 -1.57
C SER A 38 2.55 -10.59 -1.22
N GLU A 39 1.40 -10.81 -1.85
CA GLU A 39 0.09 -10.27 -1.46
C GLU A 39 -0.52 -11.06 -0.28
N SER A 40 0.25 -11.95 0.34
CA SER A 40 -0.17 -12.65 1.55
C SER A 40 -0.20 -11.72 2.77
N ASN A 41 -1.02 -12.09 3.75
CA ASN A 41 -0.99 -11.54 5.09
C ASN A 41 0.41 -11.74 5.70
N ILE A 42 1.06 -10.66 6.13
CA ILE A 42 2.37 -10.72 6.77
C ILE A 42 2.21 -10.31 8.23
N ARG A 43 2.46 -11.26 9.13
CA ARG A 43 2.18 -11.10 10.57
C ARG A 43 3.42 -10.75 11.41
N THR A 44 4.59 -10.68 10.79
CA THR A 44 5.85 -10.40 11.50
C THR A 44 6.15 -8.92 11.46
N LEU A 45 6.36 -8.29 12.62
CA LEU A 45 6.70 -6.86 12.72
C LEU A 45 8.03 -6.50 12.03
N ASP A 46 8.92 -7.49 11.88
CA ASP A 46 10.20 -7.36 11.16
C ASP A 46 10.04 -7.27 9.63
N ALA A 47 8.82 -7.45 9.12
CA ALA A 47 8.56 -7.35 7.68
C ALA A 47 8.59 -5.91 7.15
N ALA A 48 8.43 -4.90 8.01
CA ALA A 48 8.47 -3.51 7.61
C ALA A 48 9.92 -3.03 7.38
N HIS A 49 10.08 -2.05 6.48
CA HIS A 49 11.30 -1.27 6.43
C HIS A 49 11.57 -0.62 7.79
N ALA A 50 12.85 -0.52 8.17
CA ALA A 50 13.29 0.06 9.44
C ALA A 50 13.13 1.60 9.48
N ASN A 51 11.90 2.07 9.29
CA ASN A 51 11.48 3.45 9.50
C ASN A 51 10.07 3.48 10.14
N GLY A 52 9.79 4.53 10.91
CA GLY A 52 8.53 4.64 11.65
C GLY A 52 7.28 4.68 10.75
N TYR A 53 7.40 5.22 9.53
CA TYR A 53 6.30 5.25 8.57
C TYR A 53 5.87 3.84 8.15
N SER A 54 6.83 3.00 7.75
CA SER A 54 6.59 1.63 7.27
C SER A 54 6.08 0.73 8.38
N GLN A 55 6.65 0.86 9.58
CA GLN A 55 6.17 0.17 10.78
C GLN A 55 4.74 0.59 11.15
N SER A 56 4.40 1.88 11.04
CA SER A 56 3.04 2.36 11.29
C SER A 56 2.02 1.81 10.28
N LYS A 57 2.41 1.67 9.01
CA LYS A 57 1.58 1.07 7.96
C LYS A 57 1.37 -0.42 8.21
N LEU A 58 2.43 -1.16 8.57
CA LEU A 58 2.31 -2.58 8.93
C LEU A 58 1.39 -2.77 10.14
N LEU A 59 1.55 -1.97 11.20
CA LEU A 59 0.67 -2.04 12.37
C LEU A 59 -0.80 -1.78 11.99
N ALA A 60 -1.05 -0.82 11.11
CA ALA A 60 -2.38 -0.52 10.61
C ALA A 60 -2.97 -1.66 9.76
N GLU A 61 -2.16 -2.35 8.95
CA GLU A 61 -2.57 -3.58 8.24
C GLU A 61 -3.01 -4.68 9.22
N LEU A 62 -2.23 -4.92 10.29
CA LEU A 62 -2.58 -5.90 11.33
C LEU A 62 -3.89 -5.55 12.05
N LEU A 63 -4.14 -4.26 12.29
CA LEU A 63 -5.41 -3.81 12.85
C LEU A 63 -6.59 -4.03 11.90
N CYS A 64 -6.38 -3.79 10.60
CA CYS A 64 -7.34 -4.09 9.54
C CYS A 64 -7.65 -5.60 9.46
N GLU A 65 -6.63 -6.46 9.50
CA GLU A 65 -6.79 -7.92 9.54
C GLU A 65 -7.61 -8.35 10.76
N THR A 66 -7.24 -7.83 11.94
CA THR A 66 -7.93 -8.13 13.20
C THR A 66 -9.37 -7.67 13.18
N ALA A 67 -9.65 -6.48 12.62
CA ALA A 67 -11.02 -5.96 12.52
C ALA A 67 -11.89 -6.80 11.58
N SER A 68 -11.36 -7.22 10.43
CA SER A 68 -12.09 -8.11 9.52
C SER A 68 -12.40 -9.46 10.17
N GLN A 69 -11.45 -10.00 10.96
CA GLN A 69 -11.65 -11.27 11.67
C GLN A 69 -12.68 -11.20 12.80
N LEU A 70 -12.64 -10.12 13.59
CA LEU A 70 -13.48 -9.99 14.79
C LEU A 70 -14.87 -9.40 14.50
N LEU A 71 -14.97 -8.53 13.49
CA LEU A 71 -16.19 -7.78 13.18
C LEU A 71 -16.82 -8.22 11.85
N GLU A 72 -16.21 -9.19 11.16
CA GLU A 72 -16.65 -9.73 9.86
C GLU A 72 -16.78 -8.70 8.74
N ILE A 73 -16.22 -7.50 8.93
CA ILE A 73 -16.27 -6.42 7.95
C ILE A 73 -15.36 -6.70 6.74
N PRO A 74 -15.78 -6.35 5.52
CA PRO A 74 -14.94 -6.48 4.34
C PRO A 74 -13.87 -5.39 4.34
N VAL A 75 -12.62 -5.82 4.15
CA VAL A 75 -11.45 -4.95 4.18
C VAL A 75 -10.62 -5.15 2.92
N VAL A 76 -10.12 -4.06 2.37
CA VAL A 76 -9.16 -4.04 1.27
C VAL A 76 -7.91 -3.32 1.73
N ILE A 77 -6.75 -3.89 1.48
CA ILE A 77 -5.45 -3.29 1.76
C ILE A 77 -4.75 -3.01 0.43
N ALA A 78 -4.61 -1.74 0.07
CA ALA A 78 -3.89 -1.31 -1.12
C ALA A 78 -2.47 -0.86 -0.73
N ARG A 79 -1.45 -1.68 -0.97
CA ARG A 79 -0.04 -1.36 -0.71
C ARG A 79 0.53 -0.54 -1.86
N VAL A 80 0.70 0.76 -1.64
CA VAL A 80 1.18 1.70 -2.67
C VAL A 80 2.70 1.85 -2.65
N GLY A 81 3.32 1.80 -3.83
CA GLY A 81 4.73 2.10 -4.08
C GLY A 81 5.07 3.58 -3.95
N GLY A 82 6.23 3.99 -4.50
CA GLY A 82 6.48 5.41 -4.68
C GLY A 82 5.44 6.03 -5.63
N VAL A 83 4.95 7.22 -5.30
CA VAL A 83 3.93 7.91 -6.08
C VAL A 83 4.59 8.99 -6.91
N GLU A 84 4.38 8.92 -8.22
CA GLU A 84 4.84 9.91 -9.18
C GLU A 84 3.88 11.09 -9.30
N ARG A 85 4.26 12.07 -10.12
CA ARG A 85 3.33 13.14 -10.50
C ARG A 85 2.07 12.51 -11.10
N PRO A 86 0.90 13.13 -10.90
CA PRO A 86 -0.24 12.97 -11.80
C PRO A 86 0.22 12.92 -13.27
N ALA A 87 -0.39 12.00 -14.04
CA ALA A 87 -0.14 11.88 -15.48
C ALA A 87 -0.80 13.03 -16.24
N CYS A 88 -1.87 13.62 -15.67
CA CYS A 88 -2.53 14.78 -16.22
C CYS A 88 -1.64 16.03 -16.22
N ALA A 89 -1.53 16.68 -17.38
CA ALA A 89 -0.75 17.90 -17.54
C ALA A 89 -1.41 19.07 -16.77
N GLY A 90 -0.77 19.51 -15.68
CA GLY A 90 -1.20 20.69 -14.90
C GLY A 90 -1.06 20.52 -13.40
N ASP A 91 -1.05 19.28 -12.92
CA ASP A 91 -1.01 19.02 -11.48
C ASP A 91 0.42 18.96 -10.92
N VAL A 92 0.54 19.50 -9.71
CA VAL A 92 1.81 19.81 -9.06
C VAL A 92 2.21 18.64 -8.16
N TRP A 93 3.49 18.28 -8.17
CA TRP A 93 4.06 17.36 -7.18
C TRP A 93 3.63 17.75 -5.76
N ASN A 94 3.33 16.74 -4.93
CA ASN A 94 3.21 16.96 -3.50
C ASN A 94 4.55 17.51 -2.99
N ARG A 95 4.59 18.82 -2.71
CA ARG A 95 5.83 19.55 -2.40
C ARG A 95 6.49 19.07 -1.10
N SER A 96 5.74 18.37 -0.25
CA SER A 96 6.22 17.81 1.01
C SER A 96 6.94 16.47 0.82
N GLU A 97 6.96 15.90 -0.39
CA GLU A 97 7.71 14.68 -0.67
C GLU A 97 9.21 14.96 -0.79
N TRP A 98 10.01 13.96 -0.43
CA TRP A 98 11.47 14.08 -0.39
C TRP A 98 12.08 14.33 -1.77
N LEU A 99 11.55 13.69 -2.82
CA LEU A 99 12.11 13.79 -4.17
C LEU A 99 11.86 15.18 -4.80
N PRO A 100 10.64 15.74 -4.81
CA PRO A 100 10.42 17.12 -5.25
C PRO A 100 11.36 18.12 -4.57
N SER A 101 11.55 17.95 -3.26
CA SER A 101 12.46 18.78 -2.47
C SER A 101 13.92 18.59 -2.90
N PHE A 102 14.32 17.35 -3.17
CA PHE A 102 15.65 17.00 -3.67
C PHE A 102 15.93 17.59 -5.06
N VAL A 103 15.02 17.41 -6.02
CA VAL A 103 15.12 17.98 -7.38
C VAL A 103 15.14 19.51 -7.32
N LYS A 104 14.31 20.13 -6.48
CA LYS A 104 14.34 21.59 -6.31
C LYS A 104 15.67 22.07 -5.74
N SER A 105 16.25 21.33 -4.80
CA SER A 105 17.54 21.65 -4.20
C SER A 105 18.70 21.49 -5.19
N SER A 106 18.64 20.51 -6.09
CA SER A 106 19.67 20.33 -7.13
C SER A 106 19.69 21.48 -8.13
N PHE A 107 18.53 22.03 -8.50
CA PHE A 107 18.46 23.26 -9.29
C PHE A 107 19.11 24.46 -8.58
N HIS A 108 18.96 24.55 -7.26
CA HIS A 108 19.58 25.62 -6.48
C HIS A 108 21.09 25.43 -6.34
N LEU A 109 21.56 24.19 -6.18
CA LEU A 109 22.97 23.85 -5.99
C LEU A 109 23.75 23.72 -7.30
N GLY A 110 23.06 23.53 -8.43
CA GLY A 110 23.68 23.30 -9.74
C GLY A 110 24.34 21.92 -9.88
N CYS A 111 24.08 20.99 -8.97
CA CYS A 111 24.66 19.65 -8.98
C CYS A 111 23.68 18.57 -8.52
N LEU A 112 23.92 17.35 -8.98
CA LEU A 112 23.27 16.13 -8.53
C LEU A 112 24.36 15.12 -8.12
N PRO A 113 24.11 14.26 -7.13
CA PRO A 113 25.00 13.16 -6.84
C PRO A 113 24.99 12.15 -7.99
N ASP A 114 26.13 11.52 -8.26
CA ASP A 114 26.27 10.50 -9.32
C ASP A 114 25.40 9.26 -9.07
N SER A 115 24.96 9.04 -7.82
CA SER A 115 24.03 7.98 -7.44
C SER A 115 23.21 8.40 -6.21
N LEU A 116 21.94 8.02 -6.20
CA LEU A 116 21.06 8.11 -5.02
C LEU A 116 21.28 6.94 -4.03
N GLY A 117 22.23 6.04 -4.34
CA GLY A 117 22.54 4.85 -3.57
C GLY A 117 21.79 3.61 -4.05
N LEU A 118 22.27 2.44 -3.64
CA LEU A 118 21.76 1.11 -4.06
C LEU A 118 20.27 0.87 -3.74
N ARG A 119 19.68 1.67 -2.85
CA ARG A 119 18.27 1.55 -2.45
C ARG A 119 17.32 2.33 -3.35
N PHE A 120 17.85 3.21 -4.21
CA PHE A 120 17.08 4.05 -5.14
C PHE A 120 17.54 3.82 -6.59
N SER A 121 18.19 2.69 -6.87
CA SER A 121 18.65 2.31 -8.21
C SER A 121 17.53 1.75 -9.09
N SER A 122 16.34 1.55 -8.54
CA SER A 122 15.15 1.12 -9.26
C SER A 122 13.99 2.04 -8.94
N VAL A 123 13.37 2.59 -9.98
CA VAL A 123 12.18 3.43 -9.87
C VAL A 123 10.99 2.66 -10.42
N ASP A 124 10.06 2.35 -9.53
CA ASP A 124 8.85 1.55 -9.74
C ASP A 124 7.58 2.38 -9.51
N TRP A 125 7.70 3.70 -9.64
CA TRP A 125 6.65 4.62 -9.24
C TRP A 125 5.51 4.63 -10.25
N MET A 126 4.30 4.93 -9.75
CA MET A 126 3.12 5.10 -10.58
C MET A 126 2.53 6.50 -10.38
N PRO A 127 1.96 7.11 -11.43
CA PRO A 127 1.22 8.35 -11.29
C PRO A 127 0.07 8.20 -10.28
N SER A 128 -0.30 9.29 -9.60
CA SER A 128 -1.38 9.28 -8.62
C SER A 128 -2.75 8.96 -9.22
N ASP A 129 -2.99 9.35 -10.47
CA ASP A 129 -4.32 9.27 -11.07
C ASP A 129 -4.76 7.82 -11.33
N PRO A 130 -3.92 6.96 -11.95
CA PRO A 130 -4.19 5.53 -12.05
C PRO A 130 -4.30 4.83 -10.69
N ILE A 131 -3.51 5.25 -9.69
CA ILE A 131 -3.63 4.72 -8.33
C ILE A 131 -5.02 5.02 -7.76
N ALA A 132 -5.49 6.27 -7.91
CA ALA A 132 -6.80 6.69 -7.44
C ALA A 132 -7.94 5.94 -8.15
N GLU A 133 -7.84 5.77 -9.46
CA GLU A 133 -8.80 5.01 -10.27
C GLU A 133 -8.91 3.56 -9.77
N VAL A 134 -7.79 2.87 -9.60
CA VAL A 134 -7.80 1.48 -9.10
C VAL A 134 -8.35 1.40 -7.67
N ILE A 135 -8.05 2.36 -6.80
CA ILE A 135 -8.60 2.41 -5.44
C ILE A 135 -10.12 2.56 -5.47
N VAL A 136 -10.65 3.43 -6.34
CA VAL A 136 -12.10 3.64 -6.50
C VAL A 136 -12.75 2.37 -7.04
N ASP A 137 -12.19 1.78 -8.10
CA ASP A 137 -12.71 0.53 -8.67
C ASP A 137 -12.74 -0.59 -7.63
N THR A 138 -11.69 -0.70 -6.82
CA THR A 138 -11.62 -1.70 -5.76
C THR A 138 -12.60 -1.42 -4.61
N ALA A 139 -12.89 -0.15 -4.33
CA ALA A 139 -13.88 0.26 -3.33
C ALA A 139 -15.33 0.05 -3.78
N MET A 140 -15.57 0.04 -5.09
CA MET A 140 -16.90 -0.17 -5.69
C MET A 140 -17.15 -1.62 -6.10
N ALA A 141 -16.09 -2.44 -6.20
CA ALA A 141 -16.21 -3.85 -6.49
C ALA A 141 -16.86 -4.60 -5.32
N ASP A 142 -17.88 -5.40 -5.62
CA ASP A 142 -18.43 -6.35 -4.65
C ASP A 142 -17.31 -7.33 -4.25
N MET A 143 -16.97 -7.37 -2.96
CA MET A 143 -16.06 -8.39 -2.45
C MET A 143 -16.66 -9.76 -2.78
N PRO A 144 -15.91 -10.66 -3.46
CA PRO A 144 -16.44 -11.97 -3.79
C PRO A 144 -16.82 -12.67 -2.49
N SER A 145 -18.12 -12.87 -2.28
CA SER A 145 -18.60 -13.76 -1.24
C SER A 145 -18.14 -15.16 -1.60
N THR A 146 -17.05 -15.63 -1.00
CA THR A 146 -16.53 -16.99 -1.24
C THR A 146 -17.63 -17.99 -0.87
N GLN A 147 -18.32 -18.51 -1.89
CA GLN A 147 -19.16 -19.69 -1.71
C GLN A 147 -18.25 -20.84 -1.32
N ALA A 148 -18.53 -21.39 -0.14
CA ALA A 148 -17.81 -22.46 0.53
C ALA A 148 -17.40 -23.58 -0.45
N SER A 149 -16.14 -23.53 -0.88
CA SER A 149 -15.44 -24.66 -1.48
C SER A 149 -14.47 -25.18 -0.43
N SER A 150 -14.82 -26.33 0.12
CA SER A 150 -14.13 -27.05 1.17
C SER A 150 -12.62 -27.22 0.91
N ASN A 151 -11.83 -26.95 1.95
CA ASN A 151 -10.46 -27.41 2.20
C ASN A 151 -9.30 -26.59 1.60
N ALA A 152 -9.06 -25.39 2.13
CA ALA A 152 -7.74 -24.86 2.49
C ALA A 152 -7.96 -23.56 3.30
N ALA A 153 -7.04 -23.26 4.23
CA ALA A 153 -7.04 -22.12 5.17
C ALA A 153 -8.02 -20.97 4.84
N GLN A 154 -9.09 -20.88 5.62
CA GLN A 154 -10.07 -19.80 5.77
C GLN A 154 -9.62 -18.46 5.11
N GLU A 155 -9.97 -18.27 3.84
CA GLU A 155 -9.77 -17.01 3.13
C GLU A 155 -10.70 -15.96 3.74
N TYR A 156 -10.13 -15.04 4.50
CA TYR A 156 -10.82 -13.95 5.17
C TYR A 156 -11.46 -12.98 4.15
N ASN A 157 -12.39 -12.14 4.61
CA ASN A 157 -12.96 -11.00 3.84
C ASN A 157 -11.93 -9.87 3.63
N ILE A 158 -10.70 -10.22 3.27
CA ILE A 158 -9.56 -9.33 3.13
C ILE A 158 -8.96 -9.54 1.74
N ALA A 159 -8.98 -8.49 0.93
CA ALA A 159 -8.23 -8.45 -0.32
C ALA A 159 -7.00 -7.55 -0.16
N ILE A 160 -5.83 -8.00 -0.62
CA ILE A 160 -4.59 -7.24 -0.56
C ILE A 160 -4.10 -7.03 -1.99
N PHE A 161 -3.88 -5.76 -2.38
CA PHE A 161 -3.41 -5.39 -3.70
C PHE A 161 -2.10 -4.63 -3.62
N LYS A 162 -1.17 -4.92 -4.54
CA LYS A 162 0.05 -4.12 -4.70
C LYS A 162 -0.07 -3.14 -5.86
N LEU A 163 -0.05 -1.84 -5.56
CA LEU A 163 -0.10 -0.78 -6.55
C LEU A 163 1.33 -0.29 -6.84
N ARG A 164 1.99 -0.91 -7.82
CA ARG A 164 3.34 -0.61 -8.28
C ARG A 164 3.44 -0.72 -9.80
N ASN A 165 4.40 0.02 -10.38
CA ASN A 165 4.71 -0.11 -11.80
C ASN A 165 5.38 -1.48 -12.05
N PRO A 166 4.79 -2.36 -12.89
CA PRO A 166 5.38 -3.65 -13.23
C PRO A 166 6.64 -3.52 -14.10
N SER A 167 6.78 -2.40 -14.82
CA SER A 167 7.95 -2.07 -15.65
C SER A 167 8.87 -1.13 -14.86
N THR A 168 9.76 -1.72 -14.06
CA THR A 168 10.76 -0.96 -13.31
C THR A 168 11.77 -0.33 -14.27
N THR A 169 12.03 0.98 -14.12
CA THR A 169 13.09 1.67 -14.86
C THR A 169 14.37 1.66 -14.00
N THR A 170 15.48 1.19 -14.57
CA THR A 170 16.83 1.16 -13.97
C THR A 170 17.72 2.21 -14.59
#